data_AF-A0AAN7RU30-F1
#
_entry.id   AF-A0AAN7RU30-F1
#
_cell.length_a   1.000
_cell.length_b   1.000
_cell.length_c   1.000
_cell.angle_alpha   90.00
_cell.angle_beta   90.00
_cell.angle_gamma   90.00
#
_symmetry.space_group_name_H-M   'P 1'
#
loop_
_entity.id
_entity.type
_entity.pdbx_description
1 polymer ?
#
loop_
_entity_poly.entity_id
_entity_poly.type
_entity_poly.pdbx_seq_one_letter_code
_entity_poly.pdbx_strand_id
1 'polypeptide(L)'
;MESGMEEIPVKVAVRIRPLLSKEVLHNHQVCVRLVPNTQQIIIGKDRVFTFDFVFGKNSTQEEVYTVCIKPLLVSLTEGYNATVFAYGQTGSGKTYTIGSGHIESLRLEKTLKIIESNH
;
A
#
# COMPACT_ATOMS: atom_id res chain seq x y z
N MET A 1 -13.30 -18.94 -29.03
CA MET A 1 -12.01 -18.64 -28.38
C MET A 1 -12.35 -18.26 -26.95
N GLU A 2 -12.19 -19.19 -26.02
CA GLU A 2 -12.33 -18.88 -24.59
C GLU A 2 -11.22 -17.91 -24.22
N SER A 3 -11.59 -16.65 -24.00
CA SER A 3 -10.73 -15.72 -23.28
C SER A 3 -10.64 -16.24 -21.85
N GLY A 4 -9.63 -17.06 -21.57
CA GLY A 4 -9.32 -17.48 -20.21
C GLY A 4 -9.17 -16.23 -19.36
N MET A 5 -10.04 -16.08 -18.37
CA MET A 5 -9.92 -15.02 -17.37
C MET A 5 -8.58 -15.25 -16.67
N GLU A 6 -7.59 -14.39 -16.95
CA GLU A 6 -6.34 -14.40 -16.18
C GLU A 6 -6.69 -14.08 -14.73
N GLU A 7 -6.53 -15.06 -13.85
CA GLU A 7 -6.68 -14.84 -12.41
C GLU A 7 -5.57 -13.90 -11.94
N ILE A 8 -5.97 -12.74 -11.40
CA ILE A 8 -5.04 -11.78 -10.82
C ILE A 8 -4.77 -12.20 -9.37
N PRO A 9 -3.54 -12.63 -9.02
CA PRO A 9 -3.25 -13.03 -7.65
C PRO A 9 -3.33 -11.84 -6.70
N VAL A 10 -3.64 -12.12 -5.43
CA VAL A 10 -3.62 -11.10 -4.37
C VAL A 10 -2.24 -10.48 -4.28
N LYS A 11 -2.19 -9.15 -4.38
CA LYS A 11 -0.95 -8.37 -4.24
C LYS A 11 -0.70 -8.00 -2.78
N VAL A 12 0.55 -8.15 -2.34
CA VAL A 12 0.97 -7.90 -0.96
C VAL A 12 1.97 -6.76 -0.91
N ALA A 13 1.59 -5.69 -0.22
CA ALA A 13 2.46 -4.56 0.09
C ALA A 13 2.86 -4.60 1.59
N VAL A 14 4.14 -4.48 1.88
CA VAL A 14 4.66 -4.31 3.24
C VAL A 14 5.04 -2.85 3.46
N ARG A 15 4.62 -2.28 4.59
CA ARG A 15 4.94 -0.91 4.98
C ARG A 15 5.56 -0.86 6.36
N ILE A 16 6.81 -0.42 6.42
CA ILE A 16 7.56 -0.28 7.66
C ILE A 16 7.37 1.14 8.17
N ARG A 17 6.78 1.31 9.35
CA ARG A 17 6.68 2.62 9.99
C ARG A 17 7.98 3.00 10.71
N PRO A 18 8.26 4.30 10.90
CA PRO A 18 9.27 4.75 11.85
C PRO A 18 9.03 4.19 13.26
N LEU A 19 10.09 4.09 14.06
CA LEU A 19 9.95 3.89 15.51
C LEU A 19 9.18 5.07 16.11
N LEU A 20 8.25 4.79 17.01
CA LEU A 20 7.52 5.80 17.76
C LEU A 20 8.44 6.43 18.81
N SER A 21 8.19 7.67 19.21
CA SER A 21 8.96 8.34 20.25
C SER A 21 9.03 7.53 21.54
N LYS A 22 7.93 6.87 21.94
CA LYS A 22 7.91 5.97 23.10
C LYS A 22 8.84 4.76 22.93
N GLU A 23 8.96 4.21 21.73
CA GLU A 23 9.83 3.06 21.45
C GLU A 23 11.30 3.48 21.54
N VAL A 24 11.63 4.65 20.97
CA VAL A 24 12.96 5.27 21.05
C VAL A 24 13.34 5.57 22.51
N LEU A 25 12.43 6.16 23.30
CA LEU A 25 12.66 6.47 24.72
C LEU A 25 12.94 5.22 25.56
N HIS A 26 12.33 4.08 25.23
CA HIS A 26 12.60 2.79 25.88
C HIS A 26 13.74 2.01 25.23
N ASN A 27 14.53 2.65 24.37
CA ASN A 27 15.71 2.08 23.73
C ASN A 27 15.43 0.84 22.86
N HIS A 28 14.23 0.73 22.27
CA HIS A 28 13.93 -0.31 21.30
C HIS A 28 14.74 -0.09 20.02
N GLN A 29 15.27 -1.18 19.47
CA GLN A 29 16.09 -1.16 18.27
C GLN A 29 15.27 -1.52 17.04
N VAL A 30 15.66 -0.97 15.88
CA VAL A 30 15.07 -1.34 14.60
C VAL A 30 15.41 -2.81 14.30
N CYS A 31 14.38 -3.64 14.14
CA CYS A 31 14.55 -5.07 13.84
C CYS A 31 14.18 -5.45 12.40
N VAL A 32 13.79 -4.49 11.56
CA VAL A 32 13.42 -4.68 10.16
C VAL A 32 14.20 -3.71 9.28
N ARG A 33 14.83 -4.23 8.22
CA ARG A 33 15.64 -3.44 7.27
C ARG A 33 15.14 -3.69 5.86
N LEU A 34 15.17 -2.65 5.02
CA LEU A 34 14.93 -2.79 3.59
C LEU A 34 16.23 -3.21 2.91
N VAL A 35 16.10 -4.01 1.84
CA VAL A 35 17.19 -4.27 0.91
C VAL A 35 17.08 -3.24 -0.23
N PRO A 36 18.05 -2.32 -0.39
CA PRO A 36 17.96 -1.24 -1.37
C PRO A 36 17.71 -1.75 -2.80
N ASN A 37 16.87 -1.04 -3.55
CA ASN A 37 16.53 -1.34 -4.95
C ASN A 37 15.90 -2.73 -5.18
N THR A 38 15.28 -3.32 -4.15
CA THR A 38 14.57 -4.60 -4.25
C THR A 38 13.26 -4.55 -3.47
N GLN A 39 12.37 -5.52 -3.74
CA GLN A 39 11.13 -5.71 -2.98
C GLN A 39 11.34 -6.65 -1.78
N GLN A 40 12.47 -6.53 -1.09
CA GLN A 40 12.85 -7.41 0.00
C GLN A 40 13.07 -6.66 1.32
N ILE A 41 12.73 -7.34 2.41
CA ILE A 41 13.04 -6.92 3.78
C ILE A 41 13.82 -8.02 4.51
N ILE A 42 14.60 -7.61 5.51
CA ILE A 42 15.30 -8.50 6.43
C ILE A 42 14.76 -8.27 7.83
N ILE A 43 14.25 -9.32 8.48
CA ILE A 43 13.78 -9.29 9.87
C ILE A 43 14.81 -9.96 10.78
N GLY A 44 15.35 -9.20 11.73
CA GLY A 44 16.43 -9.65 12.59
C GLY A 44 17.77 -9.71 11.85
N LYS A 45 18.48 -10.83 12.00
CA LYS A 45 19.81 -10.99 11.42
C LYS A 45 19.77 -11.36 9.93
N ASP A 46 18.94 -12.32 9.56
CA ASP A 46 19.07 -13.08 8.31
C ASP A 46 17.75 -13.51 7.64
N ARG A 47 16.58 -13.29 8.25
CA ARG A 47 15.30 -13.73 7.66
C ARG A 47 14.84 -12.77 6.57
N VAL A 48 15.03 -13.16 5.32
CA VAL A 48 14.65 -12.38 4.13
C VAL A 48 13.23 -12.73 3.69
N PHE A 49 12.43 -11.72 3.40
CA PHE A 49 11.09 -11.86 2.83
C PHE A 49 10.95 -10.99 1.58
N THR A 50 10.24 -11.49 0.57
CA THR A 50 9.97 -10.78 -0.69
C THR A 50 8.47 -10.52 -0.80
N PHE A 51 8.10 -9.33 -1.25
CA PHE A 51 6.72 -8.90 -1.43
C PHE A 51 6.53 -8.27 -2.83
N ASP A 52 5.29 -8.00 -3.25
CA ASP A 52 5.07 -7.22 -4.47
C ASP A 52 5.56 -5.78 -4.28
N PHE A 53 5.33 -5.20 -3.10
CA PHE A 53 5.72 -3.84 -2.76
C PHE A 53 6.33 -3.72 -1.36
N VAL A 54 7.43 -2.97 -1.23
CA VAL A 54 8.06 -2.67 0.05
C VAL A 54 8.21 -1.16 0.23
N PHE A 55 7.61 -0.63 1.29
CA PHE A 55 7.66 0.77 1.66
C PHE A 55 8.42 0.95 2.97
N GLY A 56 9.38 1.87 2.96
CA GLY A 56 10.23 2.13 4.11
C GLY A 56 9.64 3.17 5.05
N LYS A 57 10.36 3.41 6.15
CA LYS A 57 9.97 4.41 7.18
C LYS A 57 9.80 5.83 6.64
N ASN A 58 10.44 6.14 5.50
CA ASN A 58 10.37 7.45 4.87
C ASN A 58 9.29 7.52 3.77
N SER A 59 8.62 6.40 3.47
CA SER A 59 7.65 6.35 2.39
C SER A 59 6.37 7.09 2.73
N THR A 60 5.93 7.95 1.81
CA THR A 60 4.80 8.84 2.02
C THR A 60 3.46 8.13 1.80
N GLN A 61 2.36 8.75 2.24
CA GLN A 61 1.01 8.30 1.90
C GLN A 61 0.77 8.30 0.39
N GLU A 62 1.27 9.33 -0.30
CA GLU A 62 1.10 9.52 -1.74
C GLU A 62 1.81 8.44 -2.54
N GLU A 63 3.02 8.04 -2.13
CA GLU A 63 3.76 6.93 -2.76
C GLU A 63 2.99 5.61 -2.62
N VAL A 64 2.51 5.29 -1.41
CA VAL A 64 1.72 4.08 -1.17
C VAL A 64 0.41 4.10 -1.98
N TYR A 65 -0.27 5.24 -2.02
CA TYR A 65 -1.49 5.42 -2.81
C TYR A 65 -1.24 5.23 -4.31
N THR A 66 -0.21 5.89 -4.84
CA THR A 66 0.11 5.88 -6.26
C THR A 66 0.48 4.48 -6.74
N VAL A 67 1.24 3.73 -5.94
CA VAL A 67 1.71 2.40 -6.31
C VAL A 67 0.63 1.34 -6.10
N CYS A 68 -0.09 1.35 -4.97
CA CYS A 68 -0.99 0.25 -4.60
C CYS A 68 -2.47 0.51 -4.93
N ILE A 69 -2.92 1.76 -4.89
CA ILE A 69 -4.36 2.10 -4.92
C ILE A 69 -4.76 2.64 -6.29
N LYS A 70 -3.95 3.54 -6.87
CA LYS A 70 -4.25 4.15 -8.16
C LYS A 70 -4.51 3.14 -9.30
N PRO A 71 -3.75 2.01 -9.43
CA PRO A 71 -4.05 1.01 -10.45
C PRO A 71 -5.42 0.34 -10.25
N LEU A 72 -5.83 0.13 -9.00
CA LEU A 72 -7.12 -0.49 -8.67
C LEU A 72 -8.31 0.42 -9.03
N LEU A 73 -8.12 1.75 -9.00
CA LEU A 73 -9.15 2.69 -9.46
C LEU A 73 -9.46 2.54 -10.95
N VAL A 74 -8.46 2.19 -11.76
CA VAL A 74 -8.66 1.91 -13.19
C VAL A 74 -9.53 0.67 -13.36
N SER A 75 -9.21 -0.42 -12.66
CA SER A 75 -10.02 -1.65 -12.69
C SER A 75 -11.46 -1.42 -12.20
N LEU A 76 -11.66 -0.56 -11.19
CA LEU A 76 -13.00 -0.16 -10.76
C LEU A 76 -13.79 0.55 -11.88
N THR A 77 -13.13 1.43 -12.66
CA THR A 77 -13.79 2.10 -13.80
C THR A 77 -14.14 1.15 -14.95
N GLU A 78 -13.46 0.02 -15.04
CA GLU A 78 -13.74 -1.06 -16.00
C GLU A 78 -14.82 -2.03 -15.48
N GLY A 79 -15.35 -1.82 -14.27
CA GLY A 79 -16.42 -2.62 -13.69
C GLY A 79 -15.96 -3.80 -12.83
N TYR A 80 -14.66 -3.91 -12.54
CA TYR A 80 -14.13 -4.94 -11.63
C TYR A 80 -14.20 -4.49 -10.16
N ASN A 81 -14.47 -5.43 -9.26
CA ASN A 81 -14.40 -5.16 -7.82
C ASN A 81 -12.93 -5.11 -7.36
N ALA A 82 -12.57 -4.09 -6.58
CA ALA A 82 -11.28 -3.99 -5.91
C ALA A 82 -11.48 -3.89 -4.39
N THR A 83 -10.63 -4.59 -3.63
CA THR A 83 -10.65 -4.52 -2.16
C THR A 83 -9.23 -4.33 -1.65
N VAL A 84 -9.07 -3.38 -0.74
CA VAL A 84 -7.81 -3.12 -0.04
C VAL A 84 -8.07 -3.15 1.45
N PHE A 85 -7.25 -3.90 2.18
CA PHE A 85 -7.28 -3.93 3.63
C PHE A 85 -5.86 -3.83 4.18
N ALA A 86 -5.72 -3.23 5.36
CA ALA A 86 -4.45 -3.18 6.07
C ALA A 86 -4.43 -4.23 7.18
N TYR A 87 -3.33 -4.97 7.27
CA TYR A 87 -3.12 -6.01 8.28
C TYR A 87 -1.86 -5.74 9.12
N GLY A 88 -1.86 -6.21 10.37
CA GLY A 88 -0.72 -6.10 11.29
C GLY A 88 -1.14 -5.89 12.74
N GLN A 89 -0.18 -5.92 13.65
CA GLN A 89 -0.42 -5.74 15.10
C GLN A 89 -1.01 -4.37 15.46
N THR A 90 -1.55 -4.23 16.67
CA THR A 90 -1.95 -2.92 17.21
C THR A 90 -0.75 -1.97 17.25
N GLY A 91 -0.97 -0.72 16.82
CA GLY A 91 0.10 0.29 16.72
C GLY A 91 1.00 0.16 15.48
N SER A 92 0.74 -0.75 14.53
CA SER A 92 1.56 -0.90 13.31
C SER A 92 1.33 0.18 12.24
N GLY A 93 0.28 1.00 12.37
CA GLY A 93 -0.04 2.06 11.41
C GLY A 93 -1.12 1.71 10.37
N LYS A 94 -1.98 0.71 10.63
CA LYS A 94 -3.12 0.35 9.76
C LYS A 94 -4.05 1.56 9.48
N THR A 95 -4.56 2.19 10.53
CA THR A 95 -5.45 3.37 10.42
C THR A 95 -4.76 4.54 9.73
N TYR A 96 -3.48 4.76 10.03
CA TYR A 96 -2.66 5.77 9.35
C TYR A 96 -2.54 5.51 7.85
N THR A 97 -2.39 4.24 7.45
CA THR A 97 -2.21 3.84 6.04
C THR A 97 -3.50 3.96 5.25
N ILE A 98 -4.62 3.44 5.76
CA ILE A 98 -5.92 3.48 5.08
C ILE A 98 -6.57 4.87 5.14
N GLY A 99 -6.22 5.67 6.14
CA GLY A 99 -6.91 6.91 6.47
C GLY A 99 -7.96 6.69 7.56
N SER A 100 -8.13 7.67 8.45
CA SER A 100 -8.97 7.61 9.65
C SER A 100 -10.48 7.75 9.36
N GLY A 101 -11.03 6.97 8.43
CA GLY A 101 -12.47 6.94 8.19
C GLY A 101 -13.07 8.25 7.66
N HIS A 102 -12.25 9.19 7.16
CA HIS A 102 -12.73 10.20 6.22
C HIS A 102 -13.06 9.46 4.92
N ILE A 103 -14.28 8.93 4.86
CA ILE A 103 -14.92 8.53 3.62
C ILE A 103 -15.15 9.83 2.85
N GLU A 104 -14.13 10.32 2.14
CA GLU A 104 -14.46 11.04 0.92
C GLU A 104 -15.09 9.98 0.03
N SER A 105 -16.41 10.05 -0.10
CA SER A 105 -17.05 9.51 -1.28
C SER A 105 -16.28 10.10 -2.44
N LEU A 106 -15.45 9.29 -3.09
CA LEU A 106 -14.89 9.61 -4.39
C LEU A 106 -16.09 9.62 -5.33
N ARG A 107 -16.85 10.71 -5.28
CA ARG A 107 -17.86 11.02 -6.25
C ARG A 107 -17.09 11.06 -7.56
N LEU A 108 -17.45 10.16 -8.45
CA LEU A 108 -16.81 9.92 -9.75
C LEU A 108 -16.84 11.15 -10.69
N GLU A 109 -17.01 12.37 -10.18
CA GLU A 109 -17.15 13.59 -10.97
C GLU A 109 -15.81 14.22 -11.37
N LYS A 110 -14.69 13.87 -10.72
CA LYS A 110 -13.37 14.37 -11.15
C LYS A 110 -12.77 13.59 -12.32
N THR A 111 -13.10 12.30 -12.48
CA THR A 111 -12.60 11.49 -13.61
C THR A 111 -13.34 11.83 -14.91
N LEU A 112 -14.65 12.12 -14.84
CA LEU A 112 -15.43 12.53 -16.02
C LEU A 112 -14.88 13.80 -16.69
N LYS A 113 -14.41 14.78 -15.91
CA LYS A 113 -13.81 16.01 -16.47
C LYS A 113 -12.51 15.78 -17.26
N ILE A 114 -11.75 14.73 -16.94
CA ILE A 114 -10.52 14.38 -17.68
C ILE A 114 -10.87 13.75 -19.03
N ILE A 115 -11.98 13.02 -19.09
CA ILE A 115 -12.48 12.37 -20.31
C ILE A 115 -13.16 13.41 -21.22
N GLU A 116 -13.96 14.32 -20.65
CA GLU A 116 -14.65 15.39 -21.39
C GLU A 116 -13.72 16.51 -21.90
N SER A 117 -12.49 16.63 -21.39
CA SER A 117 -11.51 17.63 -21.88
C SER A 117 -10.60 17.12 -23.01
N ASN A 118 -10.74 15.85 -23.42
CA ASN A 118 -9.98 15.25 -24.53
C ASN A 118 -10.86 14.97 -25.77
N HIS A 119 -12.02 15.63 -25.87
CA HIS A 119 -12.85 15.67 -27.07
C HIS A 119 -13.22 17.11 -27.41
#